data_AF-W5YS32-F1
#
_entry.id   AF-W5YS32-F1
#
_cell.length_a   1.000
_cell.length_b   1.000
_cell.length_c   1.000
_cell.angle_alpha   90.00
_cell.angle_beta   90.00
_cell.angle_gamma   90.00
#
_symmetry.space_group_name_H-M   'P 1'
#
loop_
_entity.id
_entity.type
_entity.pdbx_description
1 polymer ?
#
loop_
_entity_poly.entity_id
_entity_poly.type
_entity_poly.pdbx_seq_one_letter_code
_entity_poly.pdbx_strand_id
1 'polypeptide(L)' 'MELIFYTTSQCHLCELAEALLVRTPMPEPVPVDAVDIAQSEKLVERYGTRIPVLRRNDTGEELDWPFTSDQLMNFLR' A
#
# COMPACT_ATOMS: atom_id res chain seq x y z
N MET A 1 2.64 6.24 13.28
CA MET A 1 1.78 5.92 12.12
C MET A 1 2.30 4.64 11.50
N GLU A 2 1.41 3.72 11.12
CA GLU A 2 1.74 2.42 10.54
C GLU A 2 0.87 2.21 9.30
N LEU A 3 1.48 1.65 8.25
CA LEU A 3 0.82 1.39 6.98
C LEU A 3 0.69 -0.11 6.74
N ILE A 4 -0.41 -0.50 6.12
CA ILE A 4 -0.62 -1.85 5.60
C ILE A 4 -0.59 -1.76 4.07
N PHE A 5 0.27 -2.56 3.45
CA PHE A 5 0.37 -2.67 2.00
C PHE A 5 -0.27 -3.96 1.53
N TYR A 6 -1.49 -3.88 1.02
CA TYR A 6 -2.20 -5.03 0.46
C TYR A 6 -1.65 -5.34 -0.93
N THR A 7 -1.10 -6.54 -1.06
CA THR A 7 -0.35 -7.00 -2.23
C THR A 7 -0.67 -8.47 -2.52
N THR A 8 -0.09 -9.02 -3.58
CA THR A 8 0.01 -10.46 -3.77
C THR A 8 1.30 -10.84 -4.49
N SER A 9 1.66 -12.13 -4.46
CA SER A 9 2.83 -12.63 -5.15
C SER A 9 2.68 -12.51 -6.68
N GLN A 10 3.79 -12.29 -7.41
CA GLN A 10 3.80 -12.19 -8.88
C GLN A 10 2.92 -11.06 -9.44
N CYS A 11 2.81 -9.95 -8.70
CA CYS A 11 2.05 -8.77 -9.09
C CYS A 11 2.99 -7.64 -9.54
N HIS A 12 3.10 -7.41 -10.85
CA HIS A 12 3.96 -6.35 -11.38
C HIS A 12 3.58 -4.95 -10.88
N LEU A 13 2.27 -4.66 -10.75
CA LEU A 13 1.82 -3.38 -10.21
C LEU A 13 2.28 -3.18 -8.77
N CYS A 14 2.29 -4.25 -7.98
CA CYS A 14 2.72 -4.25 -6.60
C CYS A 14 4.22 -3.96 -6.47
N GLU A 15 5.04 -4.53 -7.36
CA GLU A 15 6.47 -4.22 -7.45
C GLU A 15 6.72 -2.73 -7.77
N LEU A 16 5.92 -2.14 -8.68
CA LEU A 16 6.01 -0.72 -9.02
C LEU A 16 5.63 0.19 -7.85
N ALA A 17 4.56 -0.16 -7.14
CA ALA A 17 4.11 0.59 -5.96
C ALA A 17 5.15 0.50 -4.83
N GLU A 18 5.67 -0.69 -4.54
CA GLU A 18 6.72 -0.90 -3.54
C GLU A 18 7.98 -0.10 -3.88
N ALA A 19 8.41 -0.11 -5.14
CA ALA A 19 9.54 0.69 -5.59
C ALA A 19 9.31 2.20 -5.38
N LEU A 20 8.08 2.69 -5.57
CA LEU A 20 7.73 4.08 -5.30
C LEU A 20 7.75 4.41 -3.81
N LEU A 21 7.29 3.50 -2.95
CA LEU A 21 7.37 3.65 -1.49
C LEU A 21 8.83 3.77 -1.02
N VAL A 22 9.69 2.87 -1.48
CA VAL A 22 11.13 2.86 -1.12
C VAL A 22 11.85 4.11 -1.63
N ARG A 23 11.48 4.61 -2.81
CA ARG A 23 12.13 5.79 -3.42
C ARG A 23 11.61 7.11 -2.88
N THR A 24 10.45 7.15 -2.24
CA THR A 24 9.87 8.39 -1.72
C THR A 24 10.57 8.77 -0.42
N PRO A 25 11.27 9.92 -0.36
CA PRO A 25 11.98 10.32 0.84
C PRO A 25 10.98 10.75 1.92
N MET A 26 10.80 9.91 2.92
CA MET A 26 9.98 10.22 4.09
C MET A 26 10.81 10.94 5.16
N PRO A 27 10.25 11.96 5.84
CA PRO A 27 10.96 12.69 6.89
C PRO A 27 11.25 11.82 8.11
N GLU A 28 10.41 10.82 8.38
CA GLU A 28 10.58 9.83 9.43
C GLU A 28 10.37 8.42 8.85
N PRO A 29 11.04 7.38 9.40
CA PRO A 29 10.76 5.99 9.02
C PRO A 29 9.31 5.64 9.35
N VAL A 30 8.55 5.19 8.35
CA VAL A 30 7.19 4.70 8.53
C VAL A 30 7.19 3.17 8.38
N PRO A 31 6.76 2.41 9.40
CA PRO A 31 6.61 0.96 9.28
C PRO A 31 5.51 0.63 8.28
N VAL A 32 5.80 -0.32 7.39
CA VAL A 32 4.88 -0.80 6.36
C VAL A 32 4.81 -2.32 6.43
N ASP A 33 3.64 -2.84 6.76
CA ASP A 33 3.37 -4.27 6.80
C ASP A 33 2.75 -4.73 5.48
N ALA A 34 3.48 -5.57 4.75
CA ALA A 34 2.96 -6.17 3.52
C ALA A 34 2.05 -7.36 3.87
N VAL A 35 0.82 -7.33 3.36
CA VAL A 35 -0.18 -8.39 3.56
C VAL A 35 -0.55 -9.00 2.22
N ASP A 36 -0.26 -10.28 2.05
CA ASP A 36 -0.69 -11.05 0.89
C ASP A 36 -2.19 -11.36 1.00
N ILE A 37 -2.99 -10.73 0.13
CA ILE A 37 -4.44 -10.89 0.15
C ILE A 37 -4.85 -12.32 -0.22
N ALA A 38 -4.01 -13.09 -0.93
CA ALA A 38 -4.33 -14.45 -1.35
C ALA A 38 -4.49 -15.42 -0.16
N GLN A 39 -4.03 -15.03 1.02
CA GLN A 39 -4.19 -15.79 2.26
C GLN A 39 -5.59 -15.65 2.90
N SER A 40 -6.46 -14.80 2.35
CA SER A 40 -7.80 -14.56 2.90
C SER A 40 -8.84 -14.26 1.83
N GLU A 41 -9.87 -15.09 1.72
CA GLU A 41 -11.00 -14.88 0.80
C GLU A 41 -11.65 -13.51 0.96
N LYS A 42 -11.77 -13.01 2.20
CA LYS A 42 -12.32 -11.68 2.50
C LYS A 42 -11.45 -10.54 1.94
N LEU A 43 -10.12 -10.71 1.97
CA LEU A 43 -9.20 -9.73 1.40
C LEU A 43 -9.20 -9.80 -0.12
N VAL A 44 -9.30 -11.00 -0.70
CA VAL A 44 -9.47 -11.18 -2.15
C VAL A 44 -10.76 -10.51 -2.64
N GLU A 45 -11.88 -10.72 -1.95
CA GLU A 45 -13.16 -10.09 -2.31
C GLU A 45 -13.07 -8.55 -2.27
N ARG A 46 -12.38 -8.00 -1.26
CA ARG A 46 -12.27 -6.55 -1.08
C ARG A 46 -11.24 -5.87 -1.99
N TYR A 47 -10.10 -6.50 -2.21
CA TYR A 47 -8.93 -5.87 -2.84
C TYR A 47 -8.47 -6.55 -4.13
N GLY A 48 -9.02 -7.70 -4.53
CA GLY A 48 -8.52 -8.49 -5.65
C GLY A 48 -8.43 -7.74 -6.99
N THR A 49 -9.26 -6.72 -7.19
CA THR A 49 -9.23 -5.84 -8.39
C THR A 49 -8.58 -4.47 -8.14
N ARG A 50 -8.17 -4.19 -6.91
CA ARG A 50 -7.64 -2.89 -6.45
C ARG A 50 -6.16 -2.95 -6.10
N ILE A 51 -5.61 -4.12 -5.79
CA ILE A 51 -4.20 -4.24 -5.41
C ILE A 51 -3.27 -3.71 -6.51
N PRO A 52 -2.19 -3.00 -6.14
CA PRO A 52 -1.76 -2.74 -4.76
C PRO A 52 -2.50 -1.58 -4.07
N VAL A 53 -2.78 -1.72 -2.77
CA VAL A 53 -3.45 -0.69 -1.94
C VAL A 53 -2.63 -0.42 -0.68
N LEU A 54 -2.38 0.86 -0.39
CA LEU A 54 -1.90 1.28 0.93
C LEU A 54 -3.07 1.63 1.83
N ARG A 55 -3.00 1.22 3.09
CA ARG A 55 -3.98 1.60 4.11
C ARG A 55 -3.29 2.12 5.35
N ARG A 56 -3.80 3.22 5.88
CA ARG A 56 -3.40 3.76 7.19
C ARG A 56 -4.04 2.94 8.31
N ASN A 57 -3.24 2.44 9.24
CA ASN A 57 -3.77 1.68 10.37
C ASN A 57 -4.46 2.59 11.42
N ASP A 58 -4.04 3.86 11.50
CA ASP A 58 -4.57 4.84 12.45
C ASP A 58 -5.93 5.43 12.01
N THR A 59 -6.11 5.76 10.72
CA THR A 59 -7.34 6.37 10.19
C THR A 59 -8.22 5.40 9.42
N GLY A 60 -7.65 4.32 8.91
CA GLY A 60 -8.33 3.40 7.99
C GLY A 60 -8.43 3.91 6.56
N GLU A 61 -7.88 5.10 6.24
CA GLU A 61 -7.85 5.64 4.88
C GLU A 61 -7.02 4.75 3.95
N GLU A 62 -7.45 4.68 2.70
CA GLU A 62 -6.84 3.84 1.67
C GLU A 62 -6.34 4.72 0.51
N LEU A 63 -5.16 4.37 -0.02
CA LEU A 63 -4.57 4.95 -1.21
C LEU A 63 -4.39 3.83 -2.24
N ASP A 64 -5.24 3.86 -3.26
CA ASP A 64 -5.21 2.90 -4.36
C ASP A 64 -4.14 3.27 -5.38
N TRP A 65 -3.49 2.25 -5.95
CA TRP A 65 -2.64 2.43 -7.11
C TRP A 65 -3.45 2.77 -8.37
N PRO A 66 -2.94 3.61 -9.29
CA PRO A 66 -1.64 4.30 -9.25
C PRO A 66 -1.64 5.60 -8.43
N PHE A 67 -0.53 5.84 -7.72
CA PHE A 67 -0.29 7.10 -7.01
C PHE A 67 1.13 7.62 -7.22
N THR A 68 1.31 8.93 -7.07
CA THR A 68 2.61 9.61 -7.14
C THR A 68 3.24 9.78 -5.76
N SER A 69 4.54 10.11 -5.71
CA SER A 69 5.20 10.48 -4.45
C SER A 69 4.54 11.66 -3.74
N ASP A 70 4.01 12.64 -4.48
CA ASP A 70 3.30 13.78 -3.87
C ASP A 70 1.96 13.34 -3.25
N GLN A 71 1.22 12.44 -3.91
CA GLN A 71 -0.01 11.86 -3.35
C GLN A 71 0.29 11.02 -2.11
N LEU A 72 1.35 10.22 -2.14
CA LEU A 72 1.83 9.48 -0.98
C LEU A 72 2.21 10.42 0.17
N MET A 73 2.98 11.47 -0.09
CA MET A 73 3.37 12.42 0.96
C MET A 73 2.17 13.17 1.54
N ASN A 74 1.17 13.51 0.73
CA ASN A 74 -0.08 14.10 1.22
C ASN A 74 -0.91 13.12 2.04
N PHE A 75 -0.94 11.85 1.66
CA PHE A 75 -1.61 10.77 2.38
C PHE A 75 -0.99 10.50 3.76
N LEU A 76 0.31 10.74 3.91
CA LEU A 76 1.08 10.54 5.15
C LEU A 76 1.09 11.76 6.09
N ARG A 77 0.49 12.89 5.69
CA ARG A 77 0.32 14.04 6.59
C ARG A 77 -0.71 13.76 7.67
#